data_AF-A0A0N4YZF6-F1
#
_entry.id   AF-A0A0N4YZF6-F1
#
_cell.length_a   1.000
_cell.length_b   1.000
_cell.length_c   1.000
_cell.angle_alpha   90.00
_cell.angle_beta   90.00
_cell.angle_gamma   90.00
#
_symmetry.space_group_name_H-M   'P 1'
#
loop_
_entity.id
_entity.type
_entity.pdbx_description
1 polymer ?
#
loop_
_entity_poly.entity_id
_entity_poly.type
_entity_poly.pdbx_seq_one_letter_code
_entity_poly.pdbx_strand_id
1 'polypeptide(L)'
;MSGALKRITATQVNWAKLGEKLIPEHGAELSRLKGASHVFSAAVSQLPADLPQVDFAALKKAMPAHSAVLDSLQKQFEAIK
;
A
#
# COMPACT_ATOMS: atom_id res chain seq x y z
N MET A 1 -2.50 1.50 -15.84
CA MET A 1 -1.05 1.58 -15.54
C MET A 1 -0.50 2.99 -15.26
N SER A 2 -1.25 4.10 -15.30
CA SER A 2 -0.64 5.46 -15.19
C SER A 2 -0.84 6.23 -13.87
N GLY A 3 -1.75 5.82 -12.98
CA GLY A 3 -2.04 6.54 -11.73
C GLY A 3 -1.02 6.29 -10.60
N ALA A 4 -0.58 5.04 -10.44
CA ALA A 4 0.37 4.65 -9.40
C ALA A 4 1.75 5.28 -9.61
N LEU A 5 2.25 5.28 -10.85
CA LEU A 5 3.54 5.87 -11.20
C LEU A 5 3.58 7.38 -10.90
N LYS A 6 2.50 8.11 -11.21
CA LYS A 6 2.38 9.55 -10.97
C LYS A 6 2.39 9.92 -9.48
N ARG A 7 1.72 9.12 -8.63
CA ARG A 7 1.77 9.33 -7.17
C ARG A 7 3.17 9.11 -6.60
N ILE A 8 3.83 8.04 -7.03
CA ILE A 8 5.18 7.71 -6.56
C ILE A 8 6.17 8.82 -6.93
N THR A 9 6.10 9.37 -8.14
CA THR A 9 6.95 10.49 -8.54
C THR A 9 6.69 11.79 -7.78
N ALA A 10 5.46 12.02 -7.32
CA ALA A 10 5.11 13.24 -6.57
C ALA A 10 5.55 13.20 -5.09
N THR A 11 5.69 12.01 -4.51
CA THR A 11 6.02 11.82 -3.09
C THR A 11 7.44 11.32 -2.85
N GLN A 12 8.25 11.18 -3.91
CA GLN A 12 9.63 10.72 -3.79
C GLN A 12 10.50 11.73 -3.02
N VAL A 13 11.14 11.24 -1.97
CA VAL A 13 12.08 12.02 -1.16
C VAL A 13 13.40 12.19 -1.89
N ASN A 14 13.86 13.43 -2.06
CA ASN A 14 15.21 13.71 -2.53
C ASN A 14 16.23 13.56 -1.39
N TRP A 15 16.70 12.34 -1.20
CA TRP A 15 17.65 11.98 -0.13
C TRP A 15 19.00 12.69 -0.24
N ALA A 16 19.44 13.05 -1.44
CA ALA A 16 20.71 13.76 -1.65
C ALA A 16 20.62 15.19 -1.10
N LYS A 17 19.57 15.93 -1.50
CA LYS A 17 19.31 17.29 -1.01
C LYS A 17 19.02 17.35 0.49
N LEU A 18 18.44 16.28 1.05
CA LEU A 18 18.23 16.16 2.49
C LEU A 18 19.57 15.95 3.24
N GLY A 19 20.47 15.14 2.68
CA GLY A 19 21.81 14.93 3.24
C GLY A 19 22.67 16.20 3.25
N GLU A 20 22.57 17.04 2.22
CA GLU A 20 23.29 18.33 2.14
C GLU A 20 22.92 19.32 3.27
N LYS A 21 21.70 19.21 3.81
CA LYS A 21 21.20 20.08 4.89
C LYS A 21 21.35 19.49 6.29
N LEU A 22 21.86 18.26 6.39
CA LEU A 22 21.97 17.54 7.65
C LEU A 22 23.32 17.81 8.31
N ILE A 23 23.31 17.99 9.64
CA ILE A 23 24.56 18.01 10.40
C ILE A 23 25.19 16.61 10.41
N PRO A 24 26.54 16.48 10.39
CA PRO A 24 27.22 15.19 10.25
C PRO A 24 26.82 14.14 11.31
N GLU A 25 26.48 14.60 12.51
CA GLU A 25 26.07 13.77 13.65
C GLU A 25 24.82 12.93 13.37
N HIS A 26 23.95 13.36 12.46
CA HIS A 26 22.70 12.64 12.14
C HIS A 26 22.78 11.77 10.88
N GLY A 27 23.97 11.64 10.27
CA GLY A 27 24.14 10.89 9.02
C GLY A 27 23.75 9.41 9.12
N ALA A 28 23.96 8.80 10.30
CA ALA A 28 23.58 7.42 10.57
C ALA A 28 22.06 7.24 10.61
N GLU A 29 21.34 8.17 11.24
CA GLU A 29 19.88 8.18 11.35
C GLU A 29 19.22 8.40 9.99
N LEU A 30 19.78 9.30 9.18
CA LEU A 30 19.32 9.52 7.81
C LEU A 30 19.50 8.26 6.96
N SER A 31 20.64 7.57 7.09
CA SER A 31 20.91 6.32 6.39
C SER A 31 19.92 5.21 6.79
N ARG A 32 19.64 5.10 8.09
CA ARG A 32 18.63 4.16 8.63
C ARG A 32 17.23 4.47 8.09
N LEU A 33 16.82 5.73 8.11
CA LEU A 33 15.51 6.15 7.61
C LEU A 33 15.36 5.87 6.11
N LYS A 34 16.40 6.18 5.32
CA LYS A 34 16.44 5.88 3.87
C LYS A 34 16.29 4.38 3.62
N GLY A 35 16.99 3.55 4.39
CA GLY A 35 16.88 2.09 4.31
C GLY A 35 15.46 1.59 4.58
N ALA A 36 14.86 2.01 5.69
CA ALA A 36 13.49 1.65 6.05
C ALA A 36 12.46 2.10 5.00
N SER A 37 12.60 3.34 4.50
CA SER A 37 11.74 3.87 3.44
C SER A 37 11.85 3.05 2.16
N HIS A 38 13.06 2.65 1.76
CA HIS A 38 13.26 1.86 0.55
C HIS A 38 12.66 0.46 0.66
N VAL A 39 12.87 -0.23 1.80
CA VAL A 39 12.29 -1.55 2.06
C VAL A 39 10.76 -1.50 2.01
N PHE A 40 10.16 -0.49 2.65
CA PHE A 40 8.71 -0.31 2.62
C PHE A 40 8.18 -0.05 1.21
N SER A 41 8.80 0.89 0.48
CA SER A 41 8.38 1.19 -0.90
C SER A 41 8.53 0.01 -1.85
N ALA A 42 9.59 -0.80 -1.69
CA ALA A 42 9.79 -2.01 -2.47
C ALA A 42 8.68 -3.04 -2.18
N ALA A 43 8.34 -3.27 -0.90
CA ALA A 43 7.27 -4.17 -0.51
C ALA A 43 5.91 -3.72 -1.08
N VAL A 44 5.57 -2.43 -0.94
CA VAL A 44 4.32 -1.87 -1.48
C VAL A 44 4.25 -1.98 -3.00
N SER A 45 5.38 -1.79 -3.70
CA SER A 45 5.41 -1.85 -5.17
C SER A 45 5.21 -3.27 -5.73
N GLN A 46 5.41 -4.30 -4.91
CA GLN A 46 5.13 -5.70 -5.27
C GLN A 46 3.68 -6.09 -5.02
N LEU A 47 2.93 -5.31 -4.24
CA LEU A 47 1.52 -5.59 -4.00
C LEU A 47 0.67 -5.22 -5.23
N PRO A 48 -0.35 -6.03 -5.58
CA PRO A 48 -1.32 -5.66 -6.60
C PRO A 48 -1.94 -4.30 -6.28
N ALA A 49 -2.06 -3.45 -7.31
CA ALA A 49 -2.65 -2.13 -7.15
C ALA A 49 -4.17 -2.18 -6.95
N ASP A 50 -4.80 -3.26 -7.43
CA ASP A 50 -6.24 -3.47 -7.36
C ASP A 50 -6.58 -4.45 -6.23
N LEU A 51 -7.71 -4.21 -5.57
CA LEU A 51 -8.29 -5.15 -4.62
C LEU A 51 -8.57 -6.50 -5.31
N PRO A 52 -8.39 -7.64 -4.61
CA PRO A 52 -8.69 -8.94 -5.19
C PRO A 52 -10.17 -9.03 -5.57
N GLN A 53 -10.47 -9.54 -6.76
CA GLN A 53 -11.85 -9.76 -7.18
C GLN A 53 -12.41 -10.99 -6.47
N VAL A 54 -13.18 -10.76 -5.40
CA VAL A 54 -13.84 -11.82 -4.64
C VAL A 54 -15.23 -12.07 -5.23
N ASP A 55 -15.50 -13.31 -5.63
CA ASP A 55 -16.83 -13.73 -6.09
C ASP A 55 -17.74 -14.03 -4.88
N PHE A 56 -18.35 -12.97 -4.34
CA PHE A 56 -19.31 -13.08 -3.25
C PHE A 56 -20.58 -13.86 -3.63
N ALA A 57 -20.92 -13.96 -4.91
CA ALA A 57 -22.08 -14.73 -5.36
C ALA A 57 -21.82 -16.23 -5.25
N ALA A 58 -20.64 -16.68 -5.70
CA ALA A 58 -20.20 -18.07 -5.51
C ALA A 58 -20.08 -18.42 -4.01
N LEU A 59 -19.52 -17.53 -3.20
CA LEU A 59 -19.39 -17.73 -1.74
C LEU A 59 -20.74 -17.87 -1.04
N LYS A 60 -21.73 -17.02 -1.36
CA LYS A 60 -23.08 -17.12 -0.78
C LYS A 60 -23.80 -18.40 -1.21
N LYS A 61 -23.56 -18.86 -2.44
CA LYS A 61 -24.09 -20.15 -2.92
C LYS A 61 -23.47 -21.34 -2.19
N ALA A 62 -22.18 -21.28 -1.86
CA ALA A 62 -21.48 -22.32 -1.11
C ALA A 62 -21.83 -22.32 0.39
N MET A 63 -22.12 -21.15 0.95
CA MET A 63 -22.38 -20.95 2.38
C MET A 63 -23.70 -20.21 2.65
N PRO A 64 -24.85 -20.81 2.30
CA PRO A 64 -26.15 -20.13 2.38
C PRO A 64 -26.54 -19.75 3.82
N ALA A 65 -26.12 -20.53 4.82
CA ALA A 65 -26.35 -20.23 6.24
C ALA A 65 -25.68 -18.93 6.71
N HIS A 66 -24.67 -18.44 5.98
CA HIS A 66 -23.91 -17.24 6.32
C HIS A 66 -24.14 -16.09 5.34
N SER A 67 -25.20 -16.15 4.53
CA SER A 67 -25.46 -15.15 3.49
C SER A 67 -25.51 -13.72 4.04
N ALA A 68 -26.16 -13.49 5.19
CA ALA A 68 -26.24 -12.17 5.80
C ALA A 68 -24.87 -11.61 6.24
N VAL A 69 -23.97 -12.49 6.69
CA VAL A 69 -22.59 -12.10 7.06
C VAL A 69 -21.78 -11.79 5.80
N LEU A 70 -21.94 -12.59 4.74
CA LEU A 70 -21.29 -12.37 3.45
C LEU A 70 -21.80 -11.08 2.76
N ASP A 71 -23.07 -10.72 2.95
CA ASP A 71 -23.62 -9.43 2.49
C ASP A 71 -22.96 -8.24 3.21
N SER A 72 -22.78 -8.35 4.53
CA SER A 72 -22.09 -7.33 5.31
C SER A 72 -20.61 -7.21 4.92
N LEU A 73 -19.94 -8.36 4.73
CA LEU A 73 -18.55 -8.42 4.29
C LEU A 73 -18.37 -7.83 2.90
N GLN A 74 -19.26 -8.15 1.95
CA GLN A 74 -19.23 -7.59 0.60
C GLN A 74 -19.32 -6.06 0.64
N LYS A 75 -20.28 -5.51 1.38
CA LYS A 75 -20.44 -4.05 1.52
C LYS A 75 -19.20 -3.39 2.12
N GLN A 76 -18.59 -4.00 3.14
CA GLN A 76 -17.37 -3.48 3.76
C GLN A 76 -16.17 -3.56 2.81
N PHE A 77 -16.05 -4.65 2.03
CA PHE A 77 -14.99 -4.84 1.07
C PHE A 77 -15.07 -3.83 -0.08
N GLU A 78 -16.26 -3.60 -0.63
CA GLU A 78 -16.51 -2.62 -1.69
C GLU A 78 -16.33 -1.17 -1.21
N ALA A 79 -16.40 -0.92 0.10
CA ALA A 79 -16.17 0.40 0.68
C ALA A 79 -14.67 0.76 0.82
N ILE A 80 -13.75 -0.20 0.61
CA ILE A 80 -12.31 0.05 0.65
C ILE A 80 -11.91 0.85 -0.59
N LYS A 81 -11.31 2.03 -0.38
CA LYS A 81 -10.82 2.95 -1.43
C LYS A 81 -9.30 2.99 -1.47
#